data_AF-A0A959BUL3-F1
#
_entry.id   AF-A0A959BUL3-F1
#
_cell.length_a   1.000
_cell.length_b   1.000
_cell.length_c   1.000
_cell.angle_alpha   90.00
_cell.angle_beta   90.00
_cell.angle_gamma   90.00
#
_symmetry.space_group_name_H-M   'P 1'
#
loop_
_entity.id
_entity.type
_entity.pdbx_description
1 polymer ?
#
loop_
_entity_poly.entity_id
_entity_poly.type
_entity_poly.pdbx_seq_one_letter_code
_entity_poly.pdbx_strand_id
1 'polypeptide(L)'
;NSDLEEIRTLISKNRVEKAIEGLSEIARAKGPDALGEVQLLANRWEELQRQSRMGLVSYDQATTHRNQVVHSLLQAIQSLEKE
;
A
#
# COMPACT_ATOMS: atom_id res chain seq x y z
N ASN A 1 16.51 -0.25 8.76
CA ASN A 1 15.77 -1.11 7.82
C ASN A 1 15.82 -0.46 6.44
N SER A 2 16.81 -0.80 5.62
CA SER A 2 17.02 -0.15 4.31
C SER A 2 15.81 -0.35 3.38
N ASP A 3 15.19 -1.53 3.44
CA ASP A 3 14.11 -1.91 2.53
C ASP A 3 12.80 -1.17 2.83
N LEU A 4 12.50 -0.90 4.10
CA LEU A 4 11.31 -0.11 4.48
C LEU A 4 11.46 1.37 4.12
N GLU A 5 12.68 1.92 4.18
CA GLU A 5 12.98 3.27 3.68
C GLU A 5 12.84 3.36 2.16
N GLU A 6 13.24 2.31 1.44
CA GLU A 6 13.01 2.22 0.00
C GLU A 6 11.51 2.21 -0.33
N ILE A 7 10.71 1.47 0.43
CA ILE A 7 9.25 1.45 0.26
C ILE A 7 8.64 2.83 0.54
N ARG A 8 9.08 3.53 1.60
CA ARG A 8 8.66 4.94 1.84
C ARG A 8 9.01 5.84 0.66
N THR A 9 10.18 5.64 0.06
CA THR A 9 10.62 6.37 -1.13
C THR A 9 9.76 6.05 -2.35
N LEU A 10 9.30 4.81 -2.52
CA LEU A 10 8.36 4.44 -3.59
C LEU A 10 7.01 5.13 -3.38
N ILE A 11 6.51 5.19 -2.14
CA ILE A 11 5.28 5.89 -1.80
C ILE A 11 5.38 7.38 -2.13
N SER A 12 6.46 8.06 -1.72
CA SER A 12 6.66 9.49 -1.98
C SER A 12 6.78 9.81 -3.48
N LYS A 13 7.31 8.87 -4.27
CA LYS A 13 7.38 8.94 -5.73
C LYS A 13 6.10 8.48 -6.42
N ASN A 14 5.01 8.30 -5.68
CA ASN A 14 3.71 7.93 -6.20
C ASN A 14 3.66 6.52 -6.83
N ARG A 15 4.65 5.67 -6.55
CA ARG A 15 4.79 4.29 -7.05
C ARG A 15 4.18 3.29 -6.06
N VAL A 16 2.88 3.46 -5.80
CA VAL A 16 2.13 2.71 -4.76
C VAL A 16 2.12 1.21 -5.03
N GLU A 17 1.95 0.80 -6.29
CA GLU A 17 1.97 -0.62 -6.68
C GLU A 17 3.29 -1.30 -6.30
N LYS A 18 4.42 -0.71 -6.67
CA LYS A 18 5.76 -1.22 -6.29
C LYS A 18 5.99 -1.21 -4.77
N ALA A 19 5.43 -0.22 -4.08
CA ALA A 19 5.51 -0.15 -2.62
C ALA A 19 4.76 -1.33 -1.97
N ILE A 20 3.58 -1.68 -2.50
CA ILE A 20 2.78 -2.84 -2.04
C ILE A 20 3.51 -4.15 -2.32
N GLU A 21 4.12 -4.30 -3.51
CA GLU A 21 4.91 -5.49 -3.87
C GLU A 21 6.07 -5.69 -2.89
N GLY A 22 6.91 -4.65 -2.69
CA GLY A 22 8.04 -4.73 -1.76
C GLY A 22 7.61 -4.97 -0.31
N LEU A 23 6.52 -4.32 0.13
CA LEU A 23 5.99 -4.53 1.48
C LEU A 23 5.46 -5.95 1.68
N SER A 24 4.89 -6.56 0.63
CA SER A 24 4.39 -7.94 0.67
C SER A 24 5.52 -8.95 0.86
N GLU A 25 6.68 -8.71 0.24
CA GLU A 25 7.87 -9.54 0.40
C GLU A 25 8.39 -9.50 1.84
N ILE A 26 8.45 -8.30 2.43
CA ILE A 26 8.86 -8.12 3.83
C ILE A 26 7.85 -8.74 4.78
N ALA A 27 6.56 -8.51 4.56
CA ALA A 27 5.49 -9.03 5.40
C ALA A 27 5.43 -10.57 5.38
N ARG A 28 5.77 -11.20 4.24
CA ARG A 28 5.88 -12.67 4.14
C ARG A 28 6.93 -13.24 5.10
N ALA A 29 8.01 -12.51 5.36
CA ALA A 29 9.04 -12.93 6.31
C ALA A 29 8.62 -12.73 7.78
N LYS A 30 7.67 -11.83 8.05
CA LYS A 30 7.14 -11.54 9.39
C LYS A 30 6.05 -12.51 9.83
N GLY A 31 5.18 -12.92 8.91
CA GLY A 31 4.17 -13.95 9.19
C GLY A 31 2.87 -13.78 8.43
N PRO A 32 1.92 -14.71 8.60
CA PRO A 32 0.65 -14.71 7.88
C PRO A 32 -0.23 -13.50 8.21
N ASP A 33 -0.20 -13.00 9.44
CA ASP A 33 -1.01 -11.84 9.85
C ASP A 33 -0.53 -10.56 9.16
N ALA A 34 0.79 -10.30 9.21
CA ALA A 34 1.42 -9.20 8.50
C ALA A 34 1.16 -9.28 6.99
N LEU A 35 1.30 -10.47 6.40
CA LEU A 35 1.02 -10.67 4.97
C LEU A 35 -0.46 -10.41 4.64
N GLY A 36 -1.39 -10.85 5.50
CA GLY A 36 -2.81 -10.62 5.34
C GLY A 36 -3.17 -9.14 5.34
N GLU A 37 -2.57 -8.35 6.23
CA GLU A 37 -2.75 -6.90 6.26
C GLU A 37 -2.32 -6.24 4.94
N VAL A 38 -1.13 -6.58 4.43
CA VAL A 38 -0.63 -6.01 3.18
C VAL A 38 -1.47 -6.46 1.98
N GLN A 39 -1.96 -7.70 1.95
CA GLN A 39 -2.86 -8.19 0.91
C GLN A 39 -4.19 -7.43 0.88
N LEU A 40 -4.74 -7.05 2.04
CA LEU A 40 -5.94 -6.20 2.09
C LEU A 40 -5.68 -4.82 1.46
N LEU A 41 -4.49 -4.26 1.65
CA LEU A 41 -4.09 -2.99 1.03
C LEU A 41 -3.91 -3.14 -0.49
N ALA A 42 -3.32 -4.25 -0.95
CA ALA A 42 -3.21 -4.59 -2.37
C ALA A 42 -4.59 -4.62 -3.04
N ASN A 43 -5.54 -5.37 -2.45
CA ASN A 43 -6.90 -5.48 -2.98
C ASN A 43 -7.62 -4.11 -3.05
N ARG A 44 -7.45 -3.26 -2.03
CA ARG A 44 -8.01 -1.90 -2.02
C ARG A 44 -7.42 -1.03 -3.13
N TRP A 45 -6.11 -1.16 -3.38
CA TRP A 45 -5.45 -0.43 -4.46
C TRP A 45 -5.97 -0.88 -5.83
N GLU A 46 -6.05 -2.19 -6.07
CA GLU A 46 -6.58 -2.75 -7.31
C GLU A 46 -8.03 -2.34 -7.57
N GLU A 47 -8.86 -2.36 -6.53
CA GLU A 47 -10.24 -1.90 -6.58
C GLU A 47 -10.31 -0.43 -7.03
N LEU A 48 -9.54 0.45 -6.38
CA LEU A 48 -9.50 1.86 -6.73
C LEU A 48 -9.06 2.07 -8.18
N GLN A 49 -8.01 1.37 -8.62
CA GLN A 49 -7.54 1.45 -10.00
C GLN A 49 -8.62 0.99 -10.99
N ARG A 50 -9.34 -0.09 -10.66
CA ARG A 50 -10.44 -0.60 -11.48
C ARG A 50 -11.59 0.40 -11.57
N GLN A 51 -12.06 0.91 -10.43
CA GLN A 51 -13.12 1.91 -10.37
C GLN A 51 -12.75 3.18 -11.13
N SER A 52 -11.50 3.64 -11.01
CA SER A 52 -11.00 4.81 -11.72
C SER A 52 -10.99 4.60 -13.24
N ARG A 53 -10.51 3.42 -13.71
CA ARG A 53 -10.54 3.08 -15.15
C ARG A 53 -11.95 2.96 -15.70
N MET A 54 -12.90 2.50 -14.90
CA MET A 54 -14.31 2.38 -15.29
C MET A 54 -15.07 3.72 -15.20
N GLY A 55 -14.43 4.80 -14.72
CA GLY A 55 -15.09 6.09 -14.51
C GLY A 55 -16.16 6.06 -13.41
N LEU A 56 -16.09 5.09 -12.50
CA LEU A 56 -17.05 4.92 -11.40
C LEU A 56 -16.76 5.85 -10.20
N VAL A 57 -15.56 6.41 -10.15
CA VAL A 57 -15.14 7.37 -9.13
C VAL A 57 -14.63 8.64 -9.79
N SER A 58 -14.97 9.79 -9.21
CA SER A 58 -14.44 11.08 -9.63
C SER A 58 -12.95 11.19 -9.31
N TYR A 59 -12.27 12.16 -9.93
CA TYR A 59 -10.86 12.46 -9.62
C TYR A 59 -10.64 12.75 -8.13
N ASP A 60 -11.55 13.51 -7.50
CA ASP A 60 -11.45 13.86 -6.08
C ASP A 60 -11.66 12.65 -5.18
N GLN A 61 -12.60 11.77 -5.53
CA GLN A 61 -12.82 10.50 -4.84
C GLN A 61 -11.59 9.60 -5.00
N ALA A 62 -11.05 9.47 -6.21
CA ALA A 62 -9.88 8.65 -6.46
C ALA A 62 -8.65 9.14 -5.68
N THR A 63 -8.47 10.46 -5.60
CA THR A 63 -7.41 11.10 -4.80
C THR A 63 -7.60 10.83 -3.32
N THR A 64 -8.81 10.95 -2.80
CA THR A 64 -9.13 10.68 -1.39
C THR A 64 -8.85 9.22 -1.03
N HIS A 65 -9.34 8.27 -1.84
CA HIS A 65 -9.13 6.84 -1.63
C HIS A 65 -7.65 6.46 -1.73
N ARG A 66 -6.93 7.07 -2.68
CA ARG A 66 -5.47 6.90 -2.80
C ARG A 66 -4.76 7.32 -1.52
N ASN A 67 -5.09 8.49 -0.98
CA ASN A 67 -4.45 9.00 0.23
C ASN A 67 -4.72 8.09 1.43
N GLN A 68 -5.92 7.51 1.52
CA GLN A 68 -6.24 6.50 2.53
C GLN A 68 -5.36 5.25 2.40
N VAL A 69 -5.22 4.70 1.19
CA VAL A 69 -4.33 3.55 0.93
C VAL A 69 -2.88 3.88 1.29
N VAL A 70 -2.38 5.05 0.89
CA VAL A 70 -1.02 5.52 1.23
C VAL A 70 -0.83 5.64 2.73
N HIS A 71 -1.80 6.22 3.44
CA HIS A 71 -1.74 6.34 4.89
C HIS A 71 -1.70 4.97 5.57
N SER A 72 -2.55 4.04 5.16
CA SER A 72 -2.54 2.67 5.70
C SER A 72 -1.25 1.92 5.39
N LEU A 73 -0.63 2.13 4.21
CA LEU A 73 0.68 1.54 3.90
C LEU A 73 1.77 2.07 4.84
N LEU A 74 1.76 3.37 5.14
CA LEU A 74 2.72 3.95 6.09
C LEU A 74 2.51 3.41 7.52
N GLN A 75 1.27 3.17 7.92
CA GLN A 75 0.96 2.52 9.20
C GLN A 75 1.46 1.07 9.23
N ALA A 76 1.21 0.29 8.18
CA ALA A 76 1.71 -1.08 8.07
C ALA A 76 3.25 -1.14 8.15
N ILE A 77 3.94 -0.23 7.45
CA ILE A 77 5.40 -0.08 7.56
C ILE A 77 5.82 0.17 9.02
N GLN A 78 5.14 1.08 9.72
CA GLN A 78 5.45 1.41 11.11
C GLN A 78 5.21 0.22 12.05
N SER A 79 4.18 -0.59 11.80
CA SER A 79 3.92 -1.82 12.56
C SER A 79 5.05 -2.82 12.37
N LEU A 80 5.48 -3.06 11.13
CA LEU A 80 6.56 -4.00 10.80
C LEU A 80 7.94 -3.59 11.34
N GLU A 81 8.15 -2.30 11.63
CA GLU A 81 9.36 -1.81 12.29
C GLU A 81 9.41 -2.05 13.80
N LYS A 82 8.25 -2.18 14.44
CA LYS A 82 8.15 -2.36 15.89
C LYS A 82 8.24 -3.82 16.32
N GLU A 83 8.02 -4.74 15.38
CA GLU A 83 8.27 -6.19 15.52
C GLU A 83 9.73 -6.55 15.22
#